data_AF-A0AAV8ZJV2-F1
#
_entry.id   AF-A0AAV8ZJV2-F1
#
_cell.length_a   1.000
_cell.length_b   1.000
_cell.length_c   1.000
_cell.angle_alpha   90.00
_cell.angle_beta   90.00
_cell.angle_gamma   90.00
#
_symmetry.space_group_name_H-M   'P 1'
#
loop_
_entity.id
_entity.type
_entity.pdbx_description
1 polymer ?
#
loop_
_entity_poly.entity_id
_entity_poly.type
_entity_poly.pdbx_seq_one_letter_code
_entity_poly.pdbx_strand_id
1 'polypeptide(L)'
;MRWISYLEGGPKRVNHAAVSVGHKIYSFGGYCTGENSREYTSMDVHVLNTTTFRWTKHPVSDLPYFENDDILPYKRYETCICGINYHLWC
;
A
#
# COMPACT_ATOMS: atom_id res chain seq x y z
N MET A 1 18.39 -19.27 6.81
CA MET A 1 17.38 -18.20 6.62
C MET A 1 16.03 -18.71 7.07
N ARG A 2 15.29 -17.93 7.89
CA ARG A 2 13.95 -18.28 8.36
C ARG A 2 12.96 -17.29 7.74
N TRP A 3 12.02 -17.78 6.95
CA TRP A 3 10.98 -16.96 6.34
C TRP A 3 9.70 -17.08 7.17
N ILE A 4 9.03 -15.96 7.41
CA ILE A 4 7.67 -15.92 7.95
C ILE A 4 6.75 -15.78 6.74
N SER A 5 5.93 -16.79 6.47
CA SER A 5 5.11 -16.87 5.26
C SER A 5 3.72 -16.25 5.40
N TYR A 6 3.26 -15.99 6.64
CA TYR A 6 1.89 -15.55 6.86
C TYR A 6 1.75 -14.64 8.08
N LEU A 7 1.12 -13.49 7.87
CA LEU A 7 0.67 -12.56 8.90
C LEU A 7 -0.80 -12.25 8.64
N GLU A 8 -1.64 -12.48 9.65
CA GLU A 8 -3.07 -12.17 9.60
C GLU A 8 -3.32 -10.68 9.33
N GLY A 9 -4.35 -10.40 8.53
CA GLY A 9 -4.77 -9.02 8.19
C GLY A 9 -3.94 -8.32 7.11
N GLY A 10 -3.00 -9.01 6.46
CA GLY A 10 -2.26 -8.47 5.31
C GLY A 10 -3.12 -8.35 4.04
N PRO A 11 -2.90 -7.31 3.21
CA PRO A 11 -3.66 -7.13 1.98
C PRO A 11 -3.34 -8.24 0.95
N LYS A 12 -4.37 -8.85 0.37
CA LYS A 12 -4.25 -9.84 -0.71
C LYS A 12 -4.25 -9.12 -2.06
N ARG A 13 -3.10 -8.57 -2.48
CA ARG A 13 -2.99 -7.76 -3.72
C ARG A 13 -1.68 -8.05 -4.46
N VAL A 14 -1.70 -7.98 -5.79
CA VAL A 14 -0.52 -8.05 -6.67
C VAL A 14 -0.18 -6.68 -7.26
N ASN A 15 1.06 -6.50 -7.74
CA ASN A 15 1.56 -5.24 -8.34
C ASN A 15 1.44 -4.02 -7.42
N HIS A 16 1.67 -4.21 -6.12
CA HIS A 16 1.71 -3.13 -5.13
C HIS A 16 3.13 -2.59 -5.00
N ALA A 17 3.27 -1.31 -4.68
CA ALA A 17 4.55 -0.74 -4.28
C ALA A 17 4.68 -0.78 -2.77
N ALA A 18 5.88 -1.06 -2.26
CA ALA A 18 6.15 -0.97 -0.82
C ALA A 18 7.39 -0.14 -0.51
N VAL A 19 7.35 0.56 0.62
CA VAL A 19 8.48 1.32 1.17
C VAL A 19 8.63 1.07 2.67
N SER A 20 9.87 0.97 3.13
CA SER A 20 10.21 0.93 4.56
C SER A 20 10.55 2.32 5.09
N VAL A 21 9.92 2.71 6.20
CA VAL A 21 10.22 3.93 6.95
C VAL A 21 10.27 3.59 8.43
N GLY A 22 11.46 3.58 9.01
CA GLY A 22 11.68 3.16 10.39
C GLY A 22 11.18 1.74 10.65
N HIS A 23 10.28 1.58 11.63
CA HIS A 23 9.67 0.29 12.00
C HIS A 23 8.34 0.00 11.28
N LYS A 24 8.13 0.62 10.12
CA LYS A 24 6.89 0.50 9.36
C LYS A 24 7.21 0.21 7.90
N ILE A 25 6.43 -0.69 7.30
CA ILE A 25 6.42 -0.91 5.85
C ILE A 25 5.06 -0.45 5.35
N TYR A 26 5.06 0.51 4.44
CA TYR A 26 3.86 1.04 3.80
C TYR A 26 3.72 0.36 2.44
N SER A 27 2.54 -0.21 2.18
CA SER A 27 2.16 -0.84 0.93
C SER A 27 1.05 -0.02 0.27
N PHE A 28 1.24 0.32 -1.00
CA PHE A 28 0.39 1.22 -1.76
C PHE A 28 -0.21 0.51 -2.96
N GLY A 29 -1.53 0.62 -3.08
CA GLY A 29 -2.27 0.15 -4.24
C GLY A 29 -2.22 -1.36 -4.44
N GLY A 30 -2.10 -1.76 -5.70
CA GLY A 30 -2.16 -3.16 -6.12
C GLY A 30 -3.58 -3.63 -6.47
N TYR A 31 -3.65 -4.72 -7.22
CA TYR A 31 -4.87 -5.30 -7.75
C TYR A 31 -5.25 -6.59 -7.01
N CYS A 32 -6.55 -6.78 -6.76
CA CYS A 32 -7.11 -8.06 -6.35
C CYS A 32 -8.20 -8.45 -7.34
N THR A 33 -8.27 -9.74 -7.70
CA THR A 33 -9.35 -10.27 -8.55
C THR A 33 -10.71 -9.95 -7.94
N GLY A 34 -11.56 -9.25 -8.69
CA GLY A 34 -12.90 -8.84 -8.26
C GLY A 34 -13.05 -7.35 -7.94
N GLU A 35 -11.99 -6.55 -7.98
CA GLU A 35 -12.11 -5.09 -7.85
C GLU A 35 -12.44 -4.40 -9.18
N ASN A 36 -13.45 -3.52 -9.16
CA ASN A 36 -13.77 -2.65 -10.29
C ASN A 36 -12.70 -1.56 -10.44
N SER A 37 -11.86 -1.70 -11.45
CA SER A 37 -10.80 -0.75 -11.81
C SER A 37 -11.30 0.58 -12.38
N ARG A 38 -12.61 0.73 -12.60
CA ARG A 38 -13.23 1.90 -13.23
C ARG A 38 -13.79 2.92 -12.24
N GLU A 39 -13.75 2.64 -10.94
CA GLU A 39 -14.22 3.57 -9.93
C GLU A 39 -13.10 4.54 -9.55
N TYR A 40 -13.37 5.83 -9.65
CA TYR A 40 -12.47 6.90 -9.18
C TYR A 40 -12.40 6.91 -7.66
N THR A 41 -11.61 5.99 -7.12
CA THR A 41 -11.41 5.80 -5.69
C THR A 41 -9.96 6.06 -5.30
N SER A 42 -9.79 6.58 -4.09
CA SER A 42 -8.48 6.79 -3.48
C SER A 42 -7.72 5.47 -3.39
N MET A 43 -6.40 5.53 -3.55
CA MET A 43 -5.55 4.36 -3.42
C MET A 43 -5.53 3.87 -1.96
N ASP A 44 -5.70 2.57 -1.76
CA ASP A 44 -5.52 1.95 -0.45
C ASP A 44 -4.05 1.99 -0.02
N VAL A 45 -3.84 2.36 1.24
CA VAL A 45 -2.52 2.32 1.90
C VAL A 45 -2.61 1.42 3.13
N HIS A 46 -1.78 0.38 3.16
CA HIS A 46 -1.67 -0.55 4.27
C HIS A 46 -0.30 -0.42 4.93
N VAL A 47 -0.26 -0.53 6.25
CA VAL A 47 0.99 -0.38 7.01
C VAL A 47 1.23 -1.63 7.85
N LEU A 48 2.39 -2.26 7.66
CA LEU A 48 2.91 -3.31 8.53
C LEU A 48 3.81 -2.68 9.57
N ASN A 49 3.48 -2.87 10.84
CA ASN A 49 4.39 -2.58 11.94
C ASN A 49 5.38 -3.75 12.10
N THR A 50 6.67 -3.50 11.93
CA THR A 50 7.72 -4.54 11.99
C THR A 50 8.13 -4.92 13.40
N THR A 51 7.69 -4.21 14.44
CA THR A 51 7.89 -4.61 15.85
C THR A 51 6.76 -5.51 16.35
N THR A 52 5.52 -5.24 15.94
CA THR A 52 4.35 -6.02 16.39
C THR A 52 3.89 -7.07 15.38
N PHE A 53 4.42 -7.02 14.15
CA PHE A 53 4.01 -7.85 13.02
C PHE A 53 2.50 -7.77 12.72
N ARG A 54 1.91 -6.58 12.91
CA ARG A 54 0.49 -6.33 12.65
C ARG A 54 0.29 -5.38 11.48
N TRP A 55 -0.66 -5.73 10.62
CA TRP A 55 -1.14 -4.89 9.53
C TRP A 55 -2.27 -3.96 10.01
N THR A 56 -2.28 -2.74 9.49
CA THR A 56 -3.35 -1.76 9.72
C THR A 56 -3.63 -0.99 8.42
N LYS A 57 -4.90 -0.74 8.11
CA LYS A 57 -5.29 0.19 7.03
C LYS A 57 -4.97 1.62 7.46
N HIS A 58 -4.30 2.38 6.61
CA HIS A 58 -3.99 3.78 6.91
C HIS A 58 -5.25 4.64 6.68
N PRO A 59 -5.56 5.60 7.58
CA PRO A 59 -6.79 6.43 7.50
C PRO A 59 -6.95 7.20 6.19
N VAL A 60 -5.83 7.46 5.50
CA VAL A 60 -5.81 8.12 4.19
C VAL A 60 -6.63 7.36 3.14
N SER A 61 -6.77 6.05 3.30
CA SER A 61 -7.55 5.19 2.40
C SER A 61 -9.07 5.41 2.50
N ASP A 62 -9.53 6.11 3.55
CA ASP A 62 -10.94 6.43 3.77
C ASP A 62 -11.28 7.87 3.34
N LEU A 63 -10.30 8.62 2.83
CA LEU A 63 -10.53 9.96 2.30
C LEU A 63 -11.23 9.89 0.94
N PRO A 64 -12.24 10.74 0.70
CA PRO A 64 -12.85 10.85 -0.62
C PRO A 64 -11.79 11.29 -1.64
N TYR A 65 -11.84 10.68 -2.83
CA TYR A 65 -10.95 11.06 -3.92
C TYR A 65 -11.33 12.45 -4.42
N PHE A 66 -10.37 13.38 -4.38
CA PHE A 66 -10.49 14.66 -5.08
C PHE A 66 -9.54 14.65 -6.28
N GLU A 67 -10.07 15.00 -7.45
CA GLU A 67 -9.26 15.16 -8.65
C GLU A 67 -8.27 16.32 -8.43
N ASN A 68 -6.96 16.06 -8.53
CA ASN A 68 -5.84 16.96 -8.19
C ASN A 68 -5.46 17.07 -6.70
N ASP A 69 -5.76 16.07 -5.88
CA ASP A 69 -5.23 16.04 -4.50
C ASP A 69 -3.74 15.66 -4.48
N ASP A 70 -2.91 16.47 -3.83
CA ASP A 70 -1.47 16.19 -3.63
C ASP A 70 -1.24 15.07 -2.60
N ILE A 71 -2.29 14.71 -1.84
CA ILE A 71 -2.20 13.80 -0.69
C ILE A 71 -2.17 12.32 -1.13
N LEU A 72 -2.99 11.94 -2.12
CA LEU A 72 -3.03 10.58 -2.64
C LEU A 72 -3.22 10.56 -4.16
N PRO A 73 -2.28 9.96 -4.92
CA PRO A 73 -2.51 9.75 -6.34
C PRO A 73 -3.71 8.82 -6.55
N TYR A 74 -4.43 9.04 -7.64
CA TYR A 74 -5.44 8.13 -8.15
C TYR A 74 -4.91 6.69 -8.20
N LYS A 75 -5.78 5.72 -7.91
CA LYS A 75 -5.47 4.28 -7.97
C LYS A 75 -4.96 3.87 -9.35
N ARG A 76 -3.64 3.82 -9.54
CA ARG A 76 -2.98 3.29 -10.73
C ARG A 76 -2.37 1.92 -10.45
N TYR A 77 -2.60 0.99 -11.37
CA TYR A 77 -1.91 -0.29 -11.40
C TYR A 77 -0.52 -0.06 -12.02
N GLU A 78 0.51 -0.74 -11.52
CA GLU A 78 1.93 -0.52 -11.91
C GLU A 78 2.54 0.76 -11.32
N THR A 79 2.23 1.06 -10.05
CA THR A 79 2.82 2.22 -9.37
C THR A 79 4.26 1.91 -8.94
N CYS A 80 5.20 2.76 -9.33
CA CYS A 80 6.57 2.77 -8.80
C CYS A 80 6.73 3.99 -7.90
N ILE A 81 7.08 3.79 -6.63
CA ILE A 81 7.37 4.89 -5.70
C ILE A 81 8.87 5.17 -5.76
N CYS A 82 9.23 6.35 -6.24
CA CYS A 82 10.60 6.84 -6.18
C CYS A 82 10.66 7.98 -5.17
N GLY A 83 11.49 7.82 -4.14
CA GLY A 83 11.78 8.89 -3.21
C GLY A 83 13.17 8.70 -2.61
N ILE A 84 13.70 9.81 -2.10
CA ILE A 84 15.10 9.93 -1.69
C ILE A 84 15.23 9.35 -0.26
N ASN A 85 16.01 8.26 -0.11
CA ASN A 85 16.26 7.45 1.11
C ASN A 85 15.36 6.23 1.38
N TYR A 86 14.88 5.55 0.33
CA TYR A 86 13.94 4.45 0.50
C TYR A 86 14.42 3.15 -0.15
N HIS A 87 14.41 2.06 0.62
CA HIS A 87 14.62 0.72 0.08
C HIS A 87 13.31 0.23 -0.54
N LEU A 88 13.28 0.15 -1.87
CA LEU A 88 12.15 -0.30 -2.67
C LEU A 88 12.08 -1.84 -2.64
N TRP A 89 10.87 -2.37 -2.44
CA TRP A 89 10.56 -3.77 -2.74
C TRP A 89 9.49 -3.78 -3.84
N CYS A 90 9.86 -4.33 -5.00
CA CYS A 90 8.98 -4.67 -6.13
C CYS A 90 8.63 -6.15 -6.08
#